data_AF-A0A4Y2DSI4-F1
#
_entry.id   AF-A0A4Y2DSI4-F1
#
_cell.length_a   1.000
_cell.length_b   1.000
_cell.length_c   1.000
_cell.angle_alpha   90.00
_cell.angle_beta   90.00
_cell.angle_gamma   90.00
#
_symmetry.space_group_name_H-M   'P 1'
#
loop_
_entity.id
_entity.type
_entity.pdbx_description
1 polymer ?
#
loop_
_entity_poly.entity_id
_entity_poly.type
_entity_poly.pdbx_seq_one_letter_code
_entity_poly.pdbx_strand_id
1 'polypeptide(L)'
;MRERCAVAMSIFAKYGAPDLFITFTANPKWPEITENLRQSEHTTDSPDLLARVFNLKLKSLMDDPTVHGALGKSIAQVFAIELQKRGSPHAHILIVLRAADKFSTSGHIDKFVLRFHHRLKICDVHEIVTNCLMHGTCGIDNPGEPCMESGQCVKEYNLRYKYNIYDYSL
;
A
#
# COMPACT_ATOMS: atom_id res chain seq x y z
N MET A 1 -4.68 20.57 6.43
CA MET A 1 -5.19 19.38 7.15
C MET A 1 -6.69 19.51 7.46
N ARG A 2 -7.13 20.53 8.24
CA ARG A 2 -8.53 20.65 8.72
C ARG A 2 -9.60 20.68 7.62
N GLU A 3 -9.38 21.39 6.51
CA GLU A 3 -10.36 21.48 5.42
C GLU A 3 -10.61 20.14 4.72
N ARG A 4 -9.57 19.33 4.51
CA ARG A 4 -9.69 17.99 3.91
C ARG A 4 -10.44 17.04 4.85
N CYS A 5 -10.21 17.15 6.15
CA CYS A 5 -10.98 16.40 7.15
C CYS A 5 -12.45 16.84 7.12
N ALA A 6 -12.76 18.14 7.02
CA ALA A 6 -14.15 18.63 6.95
C ALA A 6 -14.90 18.10 5.72
N VAL A 7 -14.25 18.06 4.56
CA VAL A 7 -14.82 17.47 3.33
C VAL A 7 -15.01 15.95 3.47
N ALA A 8 -14.05 15.25 4.07
CA ALA A 8 -14.20 13.82 4.34
C ALA A 8 -15.38 13.55 5.28
N MET A 9 -15.49 14.33 6.36
CA MET A 9 -16.57 14.19 7.35
C MET A 9 -17.94 14.51 6.77
N SER A 10 -18.06 15.49 5.86
CA SER A 10 -19.35 15.77 5.19
C SER A 10 -19.77 14.63 4.25
N ILE A 11 -18.81 14.00 3.57
CA ILE A 11 -19.06 12.82 2.75
C ILE A 11 -19.51 11.63 3.61
N PHE A 12 -18.83 11.36 4.74
CA PHE A 12 -19.22 10.27 5.63
C PHE A 12 -20.52 10.53 6.38
N ALA A 13 -20.85 11.79 6.68
CA ALA A 13 -22.15 12.15 7.21
C ALA A 13 -23.28 11.84 6.21
N LYS A 14 -23.02 11.98 4.91
CA LYS A 14 -24.02 11.73 3.86
C LYS A 14 -24.13 10.25 3.49
N TYR A 15 -23.01 9.54 3.35
CA TYR A 15 -22.96 8.20 2.77
C TYR A 15 -22.65 7.09 3.80
N GLY A 16 -22.41 7.46 5.05
CA GLY A 16 -22.02 6.54 6.12
C GLY A 16 -20.50 6.38 6.27
N ALA A 17 -20.12 5.57 7.25
CA ALA A 17 -18.72 5.27 7.54
C ALA A 17 -18.01 4.61 6.34
N PRO A 18 -16.69 4.83 6.18
CA PRO A 18 -15.89 4.16 5.17
C PRO A 18 -15.85 2.64 5.41
N ASP A 19 -15.95 1.87 4.34
CA ASP A 19 -15.86 0.40 4.35
C ASP A 19 -14.41 -0.09 4.14
N LEU A 20 -13.60 0.69 3.41
CA LEU A 20 -12.17 0.42 3.20
C LEU A 20 -11.32 1.62 3.60
N PHE A 21 -10.21 1.31 4.28
CA PHE A 21 -9.12 2.24 4.52
C PHE A 21 -7.85 1.70 3.86
N ILE A 22 -7.37 2.38 2.83
CA ILE A 22 -6.21 1.97 2.04
C ILE A 22 -5.10 2.97 2.24
N THR A 23 -3.93 2.44 2.55
CA THR A 23 -2.69 3.19 2.64
C THR A 23 -1.84 2.88 1.41
N PHE A 24 -1.50 3.91 0.63
CA PHE A 24 -0.69 3.77 -0.58
C PHE A 24 0.60 4.57 -0.44
N THR A 25 1.74 3.89 -0.40
CA THR A 25 3.06 4.51 -0.21
C THR A 25 3.86 4.43 -1.50
N ALA A 26 4.56 5.51 -1.86
CA ALA A 26 5.51 5.47 -2.95
C ALA A 26 6.64 4.46 -2.67
N ASN A 27 6.99 3.63 -3.66
CA ASN A 27 8.11 2.72 -3.57
C ASN A 27 9.21 3.15 -4.55
N PRO A 28 10.39 3.58 -4.07
CA PRO A 28 11.50 3.95 -4.93
C PRO A 28 12.02 2.81 -5.83
N LYS A 29 11.74 1.55 -5.48
CA LYS A 29 12.16 0.34 -6.22
C LYS A 29 11.23 0.00 -7.39
N TRP A 30 10.23 0.81 -7.69
CA TRP A 30 9.36 0.55 -8.84
C TRP A 30 10.16 0.58 -10.15
N PRO A 31 9.94 -0.38 -11.08
CA PRO A 31 10.66 -0.44 -12.35
C PRO A 31 10.57 0.86 -13.14
N GLU A 32 9.41 1.51 -13.14
CA GLU A 32 9.20 2.78 -13.84
C GLU A 32 10.11 3.91 -13.34
N ILE A 33 10.61 3.79 -12.11
CA ILE A 33 11.60 4.70 -11.54
C ILE A 33 13.00 4.21 -11.89
N THR A 34 13.35 2.97 -11.53
CA THR A 34 14.72 2.45 -11.66
C THR A 34 15.20 2.37 -13.11
N GLU A 35 14.31 2.11 -14.06
CA GLU A 35 14.62 2.07 -15.51
C GLU A 35 14.83 3.46 -16.12
N ASN A 36 14.32 4.52 -15.47
CA ASN A 36 14.40 5.90 -15.93
C ASN A 36 15.44 6.73 -15.15
N LEU A 37 16.14 6.13 -14.18
CA LEU A 37 17.28 6.74 -13.52
C LEU A 37 18.55 6.58 -14.36
N ARG A 38 19.44 7.57 -14.31
CA ARG A 38 20.78 7.41 -14.86
C ARG A 38 21.56 6.42 -14.01
N GLN A 39 22.53 5.72 -14.61
CA GLN A 39 23.35 4.70 -13.93
C GLN A 39 24.05 5.20 -12.65
N SER A 40 24.24 6.51 -12.49
CA SER A 40 24.87 7.15 -11.34
C SER A 40 23.92 7.87 -10.39
N GLU A 41 22.61 7.91 -10.67
CA GLU A 41 21.63 8.65 -9.88
C GLU A 41 20.88 7.70 -8.93
N HIS A 42 20.78 8.07 -7.65
CA HIS A 42 19.91 7.37 -6.72
C HIS A 42 18.47 7.86 -6.84
N THR A 43 17.52 7.01 -6.45
CA THR A 43 16.08 7.34 -6.45
C THR A 43 15.75 8.57 -5.59
N THR A 44 16.54 8.83 -4.55
CA THR A 44 16.48 10.03 -3.70
C THR A 44 16.86 11.31 -4.44
N ASP A 45 17.63 11.22 -5.52
CA ASP A 45 18.12 12.37 -6.29
C ASP A 45 17.08 12.84 -7.33
N SER A 46 16.01 12.06 -7.53
CA SER A 46 14.92 12.35 -8.48
C SER A 46 13.53 12.34 -7.82
N PRO A 47 13.26 13.23 -6.84
CA PRO A 47 11.98 13.28 -6.13
C PRO A 47 10.79 13.55 -7.07
N ASP A 48 11.01 14.27 -8.17
CA ASP A 48 9.96 14.57 -9.16
C ASP A 48 9.53 13.32 -9.93
N LEU A 49 10.47 12.43 -10.28
CA LEU A 49 10.16 11.16 -10.95
C LEU A 49 9.34 10.25 -10.02
N LEU A 50 9.76 10.14 -8.76
CA LEU A 50 9.05 9.38 -7.73
C LEU A 50 7.61 9.92 -7.56
N ALA A 51 7.44 11.24 -7.44
CA ALA A 51 6.13 11.88 -7.30
C ALA A 51 5.24 11.66 -8.54
N ARG A 52 5.81 11.72 -9.74
CA ARG A 52 5.08 11.49 -11.00
C ARG A 52 4.60 10.05 -11.12
N VAL A 53 5.48 9.07 -10.89
CA VAL A 53 5.11 7.64 -10.91
C VAL A 53 4.08 7.33 -9.83
N PHE A 54 4.26 7.88 -8.62
CA PHE A 54 3.28 7.77 -7.55
C PHE A 54 1.90 8.28 -7.96
N ASN A 55 1.81 9.48 -8.54
CA ASN A 55 0.54 10.06 -8.97
C ASN A 55 -0.15 9.23 -10.07
N LEU A 56 0.62 8.69 -11.02
CA LEU A 56 0.08 7.82 -12.07
C LEU A 56 -0.51 6.53 -11.49
N LYS A 57 0.24 5.87 -10.59
CA LYS A 57 -0.23 4.64 -9.93
C LYS A 57 -1.41 4.91 -8.99
N LEU A 58 -1.38 6.02 -8.25
CA LEU A 58 -2.50 6.43 -7.40
C LEU A 58 -3.77 6.69 -8.24
N LYS A 59 -3.64 7.38 -9.39
CA LYS A 59 -4.78 7.58 -10.30
C LYS A 59 -5.34 6.24 -10.78
N SER A 60 -4.48 5.33 -11.21
CA SER A 60 -4.90 3.98 -11.61
C SER A 60 -5.61 3.22 -10.49
N LEU A 61 -5.18 3.39 -9.23
CA LEU A 61 -5.84 2.80 -8.06
C LEU A 61 -7.22 3.43 -7.82
N MET A 62 -7.35 4.76 -7.95
CA MET A 62 -8.61 5.48 -7.75
C MET A 62 -9.65 5.25 -8.87
N ASP A 63 -9.20 4.79 -10.04
CA ASP A 63 -10.08 4.37 -11.14
C ASP A 63 -10.70 2.99 -10.86
N ASP A 64 -10.11 2.13 -10.03
CA ASP A 64 -10.65 0.80 -9.78
C ASP A 64 -12.05 0.81 -9.10
N PRO A 65 -12.27 1.52 -7.98
CA PRO A 65 -13.59 1.55 -7.33
C PRO A 65 -14.72 2.09 -8.20
N THR A 66 -14.39 2.85 -9.26
CA THR A 66 -15.37 3.46 -10.15
C THR A 66 -15.53 2.70 -11.47
N VAL A 67 -14.43 2.24 -12.08
CA VAL A 67 -14.39 1.66 -13.43
C VAL A 67 -14.27 0.13 -13.40
N HIS A 68 -13.33 -0.43 -12.64
CA HIS A 68 -12.94 -1.83 -12.77
C HIS A 68 -13.54 -2.77 -11.70
N GLY A 69 -13.82 -2.25 -10.50
CA GLY A 69 -14.50 -2.94 -9.41
C GLY A 69 -13.72 -4.08 -8.75
N ALA A 70 -12.38 -4.08 -8.80
CA ALA A 70 -11.60 -5.08 -8.05
C ALA A 70 -11.78 -4.91 -6.54
N LEU A 71 -11.78 -3.67 -6.06
CA LEU A 71 -12.03 -3.24 -4.68
C LEU A 71 -13.52 -3.21 -4.31
N GLY A 72 -14.40 -3.59 -5.24
CA GLY A 72 -15.84 -3.35 -5.16
C GLY A 72 -16.21 -1.95 -5.69
N LYS A 73 -17.44 -1.80 -6.16
CA LYS A 73 -17.93 -0.50 -6.65
C LYS A 73 -18.16 0.48 -5.51
N SER A 74 -17.60 1.68 -5.59
CA SER A 74 -17.78 2.74 -4.61
C SER A 74 -18.95 3.67 -4.93
N ILE A 75 -19.55 4.23 -3.87
CA ILE A 75 -20.51 5.34 -3.96
C ILE A 75 -19.89 6.68 -3.53
N ALA A 76 -18.80 6.63 -2.77
CA ALA A 76 -18.00 7.78 -2.41
C ALA A 76 -16.55 7.36 -2.13
N GLN A 77 -15.61 8.27 -2.41
CA GLN A 77 -14.20 8.08 -2.13
C GLN A 77 -13.54 9.41 -1.77
N VAL A 78 -12.63 9.38 -0.82
CA VAL A 78 -11.83 10.54 -0.40
C VAL A 78 -10.41 10.07 -0.21
N PHE A 79 -9.44 10.88 -0.63
CA PHE A 79 -8.04 10.61 -0.33
C PHE A 79 -7.30 11.88 0.05
N ALA A 80 -6.25 11.72 0.85
CA ALA A 80 -5.31 12.76 1.20
C ALA A 80 -3.90 12.27 0.92
N ILE A 81 -3.12 13.07 0.21
CA ILE A 81 -1.69 12.84 0.01
C ILE A 81 -0.91 13.64 1.06
N GLU A 82 -0.01 12.97 1.74
CA GLU A 82 0.92 13.49 2.73
C GLU A 82 2.35 13.16 2.31
N LEU A 83 3.26 14.09 2.55
CA LEU A 83 4.69 13.86 2.39
C LEU A 83 5.21 13.35 3.73
N GLN A 84 5.65 12.09 3.78
CA GLN A 84 6.26 11.54 4.98
C GLN A 84 7.61 12.25 5.26
N LYS A 85 8.12 12.15 6.49
CA LYS A 85 9.36 12.83 6.96
C LYS A 85 10.63 12.56 6.13
N ARG A 86 10.57 11.66 5.14
CA ARG A 86 11.64 11.33 4.18
C ARG A 86 11.31 11.73 2.73
N GLY A 87 10.32 12.61 2.53
CA GLY A 87 9.93 13.13 1.21
C GLY A 87 9.14 12.16 0.31
N SER A 88 8.90 10.92 0.76
CA SER A 88 8.11 9.96 -0.01
C SER A 88 6.61 10.31 0.08
N PRO A 89 5.91 10.42 -1.06
CA PRO A 89 4.47 10.60 -1.08
C PRO A 89 3.76 9.39 -0.47
N HIS A 90 2.71 9.68 0.28
CA HIS A 90 1.88 8.71 0.94
C HIS A 90 0.42 9.14 0.84
N ALA A 91 -0.47 8.24 0.45
CA ALA A 91 -1.90 8.53 0.38
C ALA A 91 -2.67 7.69 1.40
N HIS A 92 -3.55 8.37 2.13
CA HIS A 92 -4.61 7.76 2.90
C HIS A 92 -5.90 7.85 2.08
N ILE A 93 -6.51 6.71 1.79
CA ILE A 93 -7.68 6.59 0.92
C ILE A 93 -8.80 5.94 1.73
N LEU A 94 -9.97 6.56 1.71
CA LEU A 94 -11.18 6.10 2.36
C LEU A 94 -12.25 5.87 1.29
N ILE A 95 -12.87 4.69 1.31
CA ILE A 95 -13.85 4.28 0.30
C ILE A 95 -15.13 3.84 1.00
N VAL A 96 -16.27 4.37 0.52
CA VAL A 96 -17.60 3.88 0.87
C VAL A 96 -18.11 3.05 -0.30
N LEU A 97 -18.36 1.76 -0.05
CA LEU A 97 -18.80 0.79 -1.04
C LEU A 97 -20.32 0.85 -1.24
N ARG A 98 -20.75 0.50 -2.45
CA ARG A 98 -22.17 0.23 -2.73
C ARG A 98 -22.62 -0.95 -1.88
N ALA A 99 -23.88 -0.95 -1.43
CA ALA A 99 -24.43 -2.00 -0.58
C ALA A 99 -24.18 -3.43 -1.09
N ALA A 100 -24.30 -3.67 -2.40
CA ALA A 100 -24.05 -4.97 -3.02
C ALA A 100 -22.58 -5.42 -3.02
N ASP A 101 -21.65 -4.49 -2.80
CA ASP A 101 -20.21 -4.71 -2.81
C ASP A 101 -19.61 -4.72 -1.38
N LYS A 102 -20.44 -4.47 -0.35
CA LYS A 102 -20.00 -4.46 1.06
C LYS A 102 -19.64 -5.86 1.56
N PHE A 103 -18.67 -5.91 2.46
CA PHE A 103 -18.22 -7.12 3.15
C PHE A 103 -19.13 -7.46 4.34
N SER A 104 -20.38 -7.84 4.05
CA SER A 104 -21.36 -8.18 5.10
C SER A 104 -21.17 -9.58 5.71
N THR A 105 -20.32 -10.42 5.12
CA THR A 105 -20.04 -11.79 5.57
C THR A 105 -18.55 -12.11 5.46
N SER A 106 -18.07 -13.07 6.25
CA SER A 106 -16.69 -13.58 6.14
C SER A 106 -16.39 -14.11 4.73
N GLY A 107 -17.33 -14.83 4.12
CA GLY A 107 -17.16 -15.34 2.76
C GLY A 107 -16.96 -14.26 1.68
N HIS A 108 -17.51 -13.05 1.88
CA HIS A 108 -17.21 -11.92 0.99
C HIS A 108 -15.76 -11.44 1.14
N ILE A 109 -15.23 -11.45 2.37
CA ILE A 109 -13.84 -11.10 2.66
C ILE A 109 -12.90 -12.14 2.03
N ASP A 110 -13.18 -13.42 2.23
CA ASP A 110 -12.36 -14.51 1.67
C ASP A 110 -12.30 -14.43 0.14
N LYS A 111 -13.46 -14.24 -0.50
CA LYS A 111 -13.56 -14.06 -1.95
C LYS A 111 -12.82 -12.82 -2.44
N PHE A 112 -12.83 -11.74 -1.66
CA PHE A 112 -12.11 -10.52 -1.96
C PHE A 112 -10.59 -10.72 -1.90
N VAL A 113 -10.10 -11.34 -0.82
CA VAL A 113 -8.69 -11.70 -0.67
C VAL A 113 -8.26 -12.60 -1.83
N LEU A 114 -8.98 -13.69 -2.10
CA LEU A 114 -8.69 -14.61 -3.20
C LEU A 114 -8.68 -13.91 -4.58
N ARG A 115 -9.60 -12.99 -4.82
CA ARG A 115 -9.63 -12.19 -6.07
C ARG A 115 -8.36 -11.34 -6.21
N PHE A 116 -7.89 -10.75 -5.12
CA PHE A 116 -6.67 -9.95 -5.11
C PHE A 116 -5.45 -10.81 -5.45
N HIS A 117 -5.34 -12.00 -4.84
CA HIS A 117 -4.32 -13.00 -5.15
C HIS A 117 -4.34 -13.41 -6.63
N HIS A 118 -5.51 -13.78 -7.17
CA HIS A 118 -5.64 -14.28 -8.54
C HIS A 118 -5.39 -13.18 -9.59
N ARG A 119 -5.85 -11.94 -9.35
CA ARG A 119 -5.69 -10.83 -10.32
C ARG A 119 -4.26 -10.35 -10.44
N LEU A 120 -3.51 -10.38 -9.34
CA LEU A 120 -2.14 -9.90 -9.37
C LEU A 120 -1.18 -10.90 -10.00
N LYS A 121 -1.63 -12.11 -10.38
CA LYS A 121 -0.78 -13.23 -10.85
C LYS A 121 0.49 -13.36 -10.00
N ILE A 122 0.38 -13.06 -8.70
CA ILE A 122 1.55 -13.06 -7.83
C ILE A 122 1.85 -14.53 -7.55
N CYS A 123 2.82 -15.07 -8.27
CA CYS A 123 3.32 -16.41 -7.99
C CYS A 123 4.01 -16.49 -6.62
N ASP A 124 4.25 -15.37 -5.93
CA ASP A 124 4.79 -15.42 -4.57
C ASP A 124 4.35 -14.22 -3.71
N VAL A 125 3.13 -14.27 -3.15
CA VAL A 125 2.67 -13.22 -2.21
C VAL A 125 3.60 -13.16 -1.01
N HIS A 126 4.20 -14.30 -0.66
CA HIS A 126 5.25 -14.39 0.33
C HIS A 126 6.45 -13.49 -0.01
N GLU A 127 6.94 -13.46 -1.24
CA GLU A 127 8.05 -12.59 -1.65
C GLU A 127 7.67 -11.11 -1.50
N ILE A 128 6.49 -10.70 -1.96
CA ILE A 128 6.06 -9.29 -1.85
C ILE A 128 5.88 -8.88 -0.39
N VAL A 129 5.22 -9.72 0.43
CA VAL A 129 5.05 -9.47 1.86
C VAL A 129 6.41 -9.38 2.54
N THR A 130 7.32 -10.30 2.24
CA THR A 130 8.67 -10.33 2.83
C THR A 130 9.49 -9.10 2.42
N ASN A 131 9.42 -8.68 1.15
CA ASN A 131 10.23 -7.59 0.62
C ASN A 131 9.66 -6.19 0.89
N CYS A 132 8.35 -6.06 1.10
CA CYS A 132 7.68 -4.77 1.19
C CYS A 132 6.98 -4.50 2.52
N LEU A 133 6.52 -5.53 3.23
CA LEU A 133 5.70 -5.39 4.46
C LEU A 133 6.43 -5.86 5.71
N MET A 134 7.42 -6.74 5.55
CA MET A 134 8.26 -7.21 6.63
C MET A 134 9.55 -6.42 6.67
N HIS A 135 10.09 -6.27 7.87
CA HIS A 135 11.48 -5.86 7.98
C HIS A 135 12.35 -7.03 7.52
N GLY A 136 13.17 -6.81 6.49
CA GLY A 136 14.18 -7.77 6.07
C GLY A 136 15.19 -8.08 7.18
N THR A 137 16.03 -9.07 6.97
CA THR A 137 17.11 -9.40 7.91
C THR A 137 17.98 -8.17 8.12
N CYS A 138 18.28 -7.85 9.38
CA CYS A 138 19.21 -6.80 9.82
C CYS A 138 20.10 -7.37 10.92
N GLY A 139 21.06 -6.58 11.40
CA GLY A 139 22.05 -7.06 12.37
C GLY A 139 23.33 -7.49 11.68
N ILE A 140 23.94 -8.57 12.19
CA ILE A 140 25.17 -9.14 11.64
C ILE A 140 24.94 -9.61 10.18
N ASP A 141 23.76 -10.16 9.90
CA ASP A 141 23.42 -10.70 8.59
C ASP A 141 23.27 -9.61 7.52
N ASN A 142 22.95 -8.38 7.92
CA ASN A 142 22.82 -7.26 6.99
C ASN A 142 23.08 -5.91 7.70
N PRO A 143 24.37 -5.53 7.87
CA PRO A 143 24.76 -4.37 8.65
C PRO A 143 24.51 -3.02 7.94
N GLY A 144 24.17 -3.05 6.64
CA GLY A 144 23.89 -1.85 5.83
C GLY A 144 22.44 -1.36 5.90
N GLU A 145 21.56 -2.02 6.65
CA GLU A 145 20.16 -1.63 6.73
C GLU A 145 19.98 -0.27 7.44
N PRO A 146 19.00 0.57 7.03
CA PRO A 146 18.78 1.89 7.63
C PRO A 146 18.39 1.89 9.12
N CYS A 147 18.09 0.71 9.68
CA CYS A 147 17.79 0.51 11.09
C CYS A 147 19.03 0.21 11.95
N MET A 148 20.21 0.06 11.33
CA MET A 148 21.46 -0.27 12.01
C MET A 148 22.20 0.99 12.46
N GLU A 149 22.49 1.10 13.76
CA GLU A 149 23.43 2.08 14.30
C GLU A 149 24.42 1.38 15.22
N SER A 150 25.71 1.70 15.10
CA SER A 150 26.78 1.11 15.92
C SER A 150 26.80 -0.43 15.93
N GLY A 151 26.41 -1.07 14.83
CA GLY A 151 26.37 -2.53 14.70
C GLY A 151 25.16 -3.20 15.36
N GLN A 152 24.18 -2.44 15.83
CA GLN A 152 22.93 -2.96 16.41
C GLN A 152 21.71 -2.36 15.72
N CYS A 153 20.64 -3.14 15.60
CA CYS A 153 19.35 -2.63 15.11
C CYS A 153 18.69 -1.79 16.22
N VAL A 154 18.66 -0.47 16.06
CA VAL A 154 18.12 0.46 17.07
C VAL A 154 16.61 0.30 17.29
N LYS A 155 15.94 -0.35 16.35
CA LYS A 155 14.49 -0.61 16.38
C LYS A 155 14.12 -1.99 16.92
N GLU A 156 15.12 -2.79 17.33
CA GLU A 156 14.95 -4.12 17.94
C GLU A 156 13.95 -5.03 17.22
N TYR A 157 13.95 -5.00 15.88
CA TYR A 157 13.09 -5.87 15.08
C TYR A 157 13.62 -7.33 15.13
N ASN A 158 13.48 -7.98 16.27
CA ASN A 158 13.92 -9.35 16.56
C ASN A 158 12.79 -10.34 16.30
N LEU A 159 12.37 -10.57 15.06
CA LEU A 159 11.30 -11.54 14.82
C LEU A 159 11.61 -12.45 13.62
N ARG A 160 12.10 -13.66 13.97
CA ARG A 160 11.93 -14.86 13.13
C ARG A 160 10.43 -15.18 13.07
N TYR A 161 9.69 -14.52 12.20
CA TYR A 161 8.31 -14.89 11.92
C TYR A 161 8.30 -16.21 11.14
N LYS A 162 7.96 -17.32 11.83
CA LYS A 162 7.54 -18.56 11.17
C LYS A 162 6.05 -18.44 10.88
N TYR A 163 5.67 -18.23 9.62
CA TYR A 163 4.28 -18.35 9.22
C TYR A 163 3.88 -19.83 9.20
N ASN A 164 2.84 -20.19 9.96
CA ASN A 164 2.06 -21.39 9.67
C ASN A 164 1.20 -21.04 8.46
N ILE A 165 1.63 -21.49 7.28
CA ILE A 165 0.81 -21.44 6.07
C ILE A 165 -0.34 -22.42 6.31
N TYR A 166 -1.56 -21.90 6.48
CA TYR A 166 -2.75 -22.73 6.30
C TYR A 166 -2.86 -22.96 4.79
N ASP A 167 -2.50 -24.15 4.36
CA ASP A 167 -2.72 -24.66 3.01
C ASP A 167 -4.24 -24.80 2.81
N TYR A 168 -4.86 -23.78 2.22
CA TYR A 168 -6.21 -23.90 1.67
C TYR A 168 -6.11 -24.42 0.24
N SER A 169 -5.64 -25.66 0.10
CA SER A 169 -5.90 -26.44 -1.10
C SER A 169 -7.27 -27.10 -0.97
N LEU A 170 -8.12 -26.78 -1.97
CA LEU A 170 -9.51 -27.19 -2.25
C LEU A 170 -10.62 -26.25 -1.75
#